data_AF-G4N790-F1
#
_entry.id   AF-G4N790-F1
#
_cell.length_a   1.000
_cell.length_b   1.000
_cell.length_c   1.000
_cell.angle_alpha   90.00
_cell.angle_beta   90.00
_cell.angle_gamma   90.00
#
_symmetry.space_group_name_H-M   'P 1'
#
loop_
_entity.id
_entity.type
_entity.pdbx_description
1 polymer ?
#
loop_
_entity_poly.entity_id
_entity_poly.type
_entity_poly.pdbx_seq_one_letter_code
_entity_poly.pdbx_strand_id
1 'polypeptide(L)'
;MTKKDLANYSLYLVTDSTPEILGGRDICQVVEDAIEGGVTIVQYRDKKSDTAVLIEVAQKLHRITSKHNVPLLINDRVDVALAIGCEGVHLGQDDMSLVTARRLLGPDAIIGISASTREEALTACADGADYLGIGAVFSTNTKTNTKHILGPVGIQHLLEIMHKEGFGHVQTVAIGGINATNVQRVFFQSATPGKKVLDGVAIVSAIMAAPSPRDASKNLLRLIKEPSAALDNTIQASESGDILALVPAIIKAVHESTPLSHNMTNLVVQNFAANVALAVGASPIMANYGEEAADLAKLGGALVINMGTVTPEGVENYVKALRAYNAAERPVVLDPVGAGATTIRREAVKTILSAGHASVIKGNEGEIAAVLASTTPFSNGDPGPQQRGVDSVSTLPDDEARARLAARLAAQQRGSIVVMTGPTDIVSDGERTFAIVQHGDPILGRVTGTGCCLGTVISAMLCSGTSGSTDKLVAVVAGILLYEIAAEVAAGRCQGPGSFVPAFIDALDELRRAAAGGDVKWMSHAKIVKMSAA
;
A
#
# COMPACT_ATOMS: atom_id res chain seq x y z
N MET A 1 33.85 17.36 -6.97
CA MET A 1 32.84 16.31 -6.80
C MET A 1 33.51 14.98 -7.12
N THR A 2 33.50 14.07 -6.17
CA THR A 2 33.99 12.69 -6.32
C THR A 2 33.00 11.87 -7.17
N LYS A 3 33.40 10.70 -7.69
CA LYS A 3 32.46 9.77 -8.38
C LYS A 3 31.29 9.37 -7.47
N LYS A 4 31.53 9.32 -6.15
CA LYS A 4 30.50 9.10 -5.11
C LYS A 4 29.45 10.22 -5.09
N ASP A 5 29.86 11.49 -5.20
CA ASP A 5 28.94 12.63 -5.16
C ASP A 5 28.02 12.72 -6.39
N LEU A 6 28.37 12.01 -7.46
CA LEU A 6 27.65 11.99 -8.74
C LEU A 6 26.85 10.70 -8.97
N ALA A 7 26.89 9.75 -8.02
CA ALA A 7 26.23 8.47 -8.17
C ALA A 7 24.70 8.64 -8.20
N ASN A 8 24.08 8.20 -9.30
CA ASN A 8 22.63 8.20 -9.45
C ASN A 8 22.08 6.81 -9.12
N TYR A 9 21.32 6.72 -8.03
CA TYR A 9 20.75 5.45 -7.55
C TYR A 9 19.37 5.11 -8.13
N SER A 10 18.80 5.95 -9.01
CA SER A 10 17.42 5.86 -9.51
C SER A 10 17.02 4.44 -9.95
N LEU A 11 17.77 3.84 -10.88
CA LEU A 11 17.54 2.49 -11.37
C LEU A 11 18.81 1.66 -11.24
N TYR A 12 18.86 0.87 -10.18
CA TYR A 12 20.02 0.07 -9.81
C TYR A 12 19.83 -1.39 -10.28
N LEU A 13 20.66 -1.86 -11.21
CA LEU A 13 20.70 -3.26 -11.60
C LEU A 13 21.61 -4.07 -10.67
N VAL A 14 21.08 -5.16 -10.12
CA VAL A 14 21.87 -6.21 -9.47
C VAL A 14 21.84 -7.44 -10.36
N THR A 15 23.01 -7.95 -10.75
CA THR A 15 23.08 -9.11 -11.65
C THR A 15 22.75 -10.41 -10.94
N ASP A 16 22.32 -11.41 -11.70
CA ASP A 16 22.22 -12.78 -11.24
C ASP A 16 22.56 -13.72 -12.40
N SER A 17 23.68 -14.45 -12.27
CA SER A 17 24.21 -15.36 -13.31
C SER A 17 23.59 -16.76 -13.25
N THR A 18 22.59 -16.99 -12.41
CA THR A 18 21.99 -18.32 -12.27
C THR A 18 21.22 -18.72 -13.53
N PRO A 19 21.20 -20.02 -13.90
CA PRO A 19 20.44 -20.50 -15.05
C PRO A 19 18.95 -20.15 -15.00
N GLU A 20 18.37 -20.05 -13.81
CA GLU A 20 16.96 -19.72 -13.59
C GLU A 20 16.63 -18.27 -14.00
N ILE A 21 17.59 -17.36 -13.92
CA ILE A 21 17.39 -15.92 -14.22
C ILE A 21 18.03 -15.53 -15.54
N LEU A 22 19.31 -15.83 -15.72
CA LEU A 22 20.05 -15.45 -16.93
C LEU A 22 19.76 -16.41 -18.10
N GLY A 23 19.50 -17.68 -17.80
CA GLY A 23 19.45 -18.74 -18.80
C GLY A 23 20.81 -18.97 -19.44
N GLY A 24 20.85 -19.10 -20.77
CA GLY A 24 22.08 -19.21 -21.56
C GLY A 24 22.58 -17.90 -22.16
N ARG A 25 22.06 -16.75 -21.71
CA ARG A 25 22.44 -15.44 -22.27
C ARG A 25 23.76 -14.94 -21.71
N ASP A 26 24.44 -14.10 -22.48
CA ASP A 26 25.65 -13.41 -22.01
C ASP A 26 25.26 -12.29 -21.04
N ILE A 27 25.78 -12.36 -19.80
CA ILE A 27 25.60 -11.33 -18.78
C ILE A 27 26.08 -9.96 -19.25
N CYS A 28 27.17 -9.90 -20.04
CA CYS A 28 27.72 -8.65 -20.52
C CYS A 28 26.74 -7.94 -21.47
N GLN A 29 26.15 -8.68 -22.40
CA GLN A 29 25.14 -8.15 -23.31
C GLN A 29 23.88 -7.71 -22.55
N VAL A 30 23.39 -8.52 -21.61
CA VAL A 30 22.21 -8.17 -20.80
C VAL A 30 22.43 -6.88 -20.01
N VAL A 31 23.63 -6.70 -19.43
CA VAL A 31 23.99 -5.48 -18.70
C VAL A 31 24.11 -4.28 -19.64
N GLU A 32 24.75 -4.41 -20.80
CA GLU A 32 24.86 -3.31 -21.79
C GLU A 32 23.47 -2.87 -22.28
N ASP A 33 22.60 -3.82 -22.64
CA ASP A 33 21.21 -3.55 -23.04
C ASP A 33 20.44 -2.81 -21.93
N ALA A 34 20.61 -3.23 -20.68
CA ALA A 34 19.95 -2.61 -19.54
C ALA A 34 20.44 -1.18 -19.27
N ILE A 35 21.74 -0.92 -19.43
CA ILE A 35 22.34 0.43 -19.34
C ILE A 35 21.78 1.35 -20.42
N GLU A 36 21.67 0.86 -21.65
CA GLU A 36 21.06 1.62 -22.75
C GLU A 36 19.56 1.88 -22.52
N GLY A 37 18.91 1.03 -21.73
CA GLY A 37 17.54 1.25 -21.25
C GLY A 37 17.43 2.27 -20.10
N GLY A 38 18.54 2.70 -19.52
CA GLY A 38 18.59 3.73 -18.48
C GLY A 38 18.94 3.25 -17.07
N VAL A 39 19.54 2.06 -16.92
CA VAL A 39 20.18 1.67 -15.64
C VAL A 39 21.28 2.66 -15.30
N THR A 40 21.29 3.14 -14.05
CA THR A 40 22.18 4.21 -13.57
C THR A 40 23.32 3.73 -12.69
N ILE A 41 23.25 2.49 -12.21
CA ILE A 41 24.29 1.82 -11.43
C ILE A 41 24.16 0.30 -11.58
N VAL A 42 25.28 -0.41 -11.65
CA VAL A 42 25.32 -1.88 -11.78
C VAL A 42 26.08 -2.49 -10.61
N GLN A 43 25.52 -3.54 -10.01
CA GLN A 43 26.21 -4.40 -9.06
C GLN A 43 26.38 -5.78 -9.66
N TYR A 44 27.64 -6.21 -9.78
CA TYR A 44 27.96 -7.57 -10.15
C TYR A 44 27.90 -8.48 -8.91
N ARG A 45 26.97 -9.44 -8.96
CA ARG A 45 26.75 -10.45 -7.93
C ARG A 45 26.87 -11.84 -8.53
N ASP A 46 27.89 -12.55 -8.06
CA ASP A 46 28.12 -13.97 -8.32
C ASP A 46 28.60 -14.65 -7.02
N LYS A 47 27.86 -15.65 -6.57
CA LYS A 47 28.15 -16.39 -5.33
C LYS A 47 28.74 -17.78 -5.56
N LYS A 48 28.89 -18.20 -6.82
CA LYS A 48 29.25 -19.59 -7.17
C LYS A 48 30.56 -19.69 -7.94
N SER A 49 30.89 -18.69 -8.75
CA SER A 49 32.09 -18.73 -9.58
C SER A 49 33.37 -18.60 -8.78
N ASP A 50 34.42 -19.26 -9.26
CA ASP A 50 35.77 -19.10 -8.74
C ASP A 50 36.27 -17.66 -8.93
N THR A 51 37.12 -17.22 -8.01
CA THR A 51 37.63 -15.84 -7.98
C THR A 51 38.25 -15.38 -9.31
N ALA A 52 38.99 -16.25 -10.00
CA ALA A 52 39.63 -15.89 -11.28
C ALA A 52 38.59 -15.58 -12.37
N VAL A 53 37.54 -16.41 -12.46
CA VAL A 53 36.43 -16.21 -13.40
C VAL A 53 35.64 -14.95 -13.03
N LEU A 54 35.40 -14.75 -11.73
CA LEU A 54 34.70 -13.58 -11.23
C LEU A 54 35.44 -12.28 -11.59
N ILE A 55 36.77 -12.23 -11.42
CA ILE A 55 37.60 -11.09 -11.82
C ILE A 55 37.52 -10.86 -13.33
N GLU A 56 37.64 -11.91 -14.15
CA GLU A 56 37.59 -11.78 -15.61
C GLU A 56 36.25 -11.18 -16.10
N VAL A 57 35.13 -11.69 -15.57
CA VAL A 57 33.79 -11.18 -15.89
C VAL A 57 33.63 -9.75 -15.37
N ALA A 58 34.07 -9.46 -14.14
CA ALA A 58 33.98 -8.14 -13.56
C ALA A 58 34.79 -7.09 -14.36
N GLN A 59 35.96 -7.45 -14.91
CA GLN A 59 36.73 -6.59 -15.83
C GLN A 59 36.00 -6.33 -17.15
N LYS A 60 35.29 -7.32 -17.70
CA LYS A 60 34.46 -7.14 -18.90
C LYS A 60 33.30 -6.19 -18.60
N LEU A 61 32.59 -6.41 -17.50
CA LEU A 61 31.51 -5.53 -17.06
C LEU A 61 31.99 -4.11 -16.77
N HIS A 62 33.14 -3.94 -16.11
CA HIS A 62 33.68 -2.60 -15.78
C HIS A 62 34.01 -1.80 -17.03
N ARG A 63 34.53 -2.44 -18.10
CA ARG A 63 34.75 -1.78 -19.39
C ARG A 63 33.44 -1.30 -20.01
N ILE A 64 32.40 -2.12 -19.95
CA ILE A 64 31.06 -1.79 -20.46
C ILE A 64 30.47 -0.62 -19.65
N THR A 65 30.43 -0.73 -18.32
CA THR A 65 29.82 0.31 -17.47
C THR A 65 30.59 1.64 -17.57
N SER A 66 31.93 1.59 -17.62
CA SER A 66 32.77 2.78 -17.79
C SER A 66 32.53 3.49 -19.12
N LYS A 67 32.35 2.76 -20.23
CA LYS A 67 32.00 3.33 -21.55
C LYS A 67 30.73 4.17 -21.50
N HIS A 68 29.80 3.83 -20.60
CA HIS A 68 28.51 4.51 -20.43
C HIS A 68 28.48 5.45 -19.22
N ASN A 69 29.61 5.68 -18.53
CA ASN A 69 29.68 6.45 -17.28
C ASN A 69 28.75 5.94 -16.16
N VAL A 70 28.54 4.62 -16.12
CA VAL A 70 27.77 3.94 -15.08
C VAL A 70 28.75 3.30 -14.08
N PRO A 71 28.62 3.52 -12.76
CA PRO A 71 29.49 2.89 -11.78
C PRO A 71 29.22 1.38 -11.68
N LEU A 72 30.29 0.61 -11.52
CA LEU A 72 30.22 -0.82 -11.20
C LEU A 72 30.56 -1.04 -9.71
N LEU A 73 29.67 -1.74 -9.01
CA LEU A 73 29.91 -2.24 -7.66
C LEU A 73 30.09 -3.76 -7.65
N ILE A 74 30.93 -4.27 -6.77
CA ILE A 74 31.08 -5.71 -6.54
C ILE A 74 30.36 -6.12 -5.26
N ASN A 75 29.53 -7.16 -5.35
CA ASN A 75 28.82 -7.71 -4.20
C ASN A 75 29.77 -8.55 -3.32
N ASP A 76 29.80 -8.28 -2.02
CA ASP A 76 30.48 -8.99 -0.92
C ASP A 76 32.04 -9.02 -1.01
N ARG A 77 32.62 -8.97 -2.22
CA ARG A 77 34.04 -9.26 -2.51
C ARG A 77 34.91 -8.01 -2.69
N VAL A 78 35.42 -7.48 -1.58
CA VAL A 78 36.34 -6.31 -1.55
C VAL A 78 37.66 -6.59 -2.30
N ASP A 79 38.16 -7.82 -2.21
CA ASP A 79 39.38 -8.26 -2.89
C ASP A 79 39.26 -8.17 -4.43
N VAL A 80 38.10 -8.56 -4.96
CA VAL A 80 37.82 -8.46 -6.40
C VAL A 80 37.72 -7.00 -6.83
N ALA A 81 37.03 -6.16 -6.05
CA ALA A 81 36.90 -4.73 -6.36
C ALA A 81 38.27 -4.05 -6.44
N LEU A 82 39.18 -4.39 -5.50
CA LEU A 82 40.58 -3.93 -5.54
C LEU A 82 41.33 -4.45 -6.78
N ALA A 83 41.16 -5.73 -7.12
CA ALA A 83 41.86 -6.35 -8.24
C ALA A 83 41.52 -5.70 -9.60
N ILE A 84 40.28 -5.22 -9.76
CA ILE A 84 39.83 -4.59 -11.01
C ILE A 84 39.85 -3.05 -10.97
N GLY A 85 39.92 -2.45 -9.78
CA GLY A 85 39.89 -1.00 -9.59
C GLY A 85 38.54 -0.36 -9.97
N CYS A 86 37.43 -1.02 -9.66
CA CYS A 86 36.09 -0.47 -9.91
C CYS A 86 35.64 0.53 -8.83
N GLU A 87 34.43 1.09 -9.00
CA GLU A 87 33.95 2.21 -8.19
C GLU A 87 33.61 1.85 -6.74
N GLY A 88 33.33 0.59 -6.43
CA GLY A 88 33.16 0.18 -5.04
C GLY A 88 32.48 -1.17 -4.82
N VAL A 89 31.80 -1.31 -3.68
CA VAL A 89 31.21 -2.57 -3.21
C VAL A 89 29.84 -2.38 -2.57
N HIS A 90 29.09 -3.48 -2.50
CA HIS A 90 27.94 -3.62 -1.61
C HIS A 90 28.17 -4.80 -0.68
N LEU A 91 27.93 -4.62 0.61
CA LEU A 91 28.22 -5.62 1.64
C LEU A 91 26.94 -5.94 2.44
N GLY A 92 26.76 -7.22 2.74
CA GLY A 92 25.77 -7.72 3.68
C GLY A 92 26.26 -7.67 5.13
N GLN A 93 25.38 -8.07 6.04
CA GLN A 93 25.63 -8.06 7.49
C GLN A 93 26.69 -9.08 7.94
N ASP A 94 26.83 -10.19 7.19
CA ASP A 94 27.77 -11.26 7.49
C ASP A 94 29.11 -11.12 6.73
N ASP A 95 29.27 -10.05 5.94
CA ASP A 95 30.45 -9.81 5.11
C ASP A 95 31.51 -8.97 5.85
N MET A 96 32.55 -8.53 5.12
CA MET A 96 33.55 -7.62 5.66
C MET A 96 32.88 -6.36 6.22
N SER A 97 33.30 -5.90 7.41
CA SER A 97 32.74 -4.69 7.99
C SER A 97 33.02 -3.46 7.13
N LEU A 98 32.09 -2.51 7.11
CA LEU A 98 32.24 -1.27 6.36
C LEU A 98 33.55 -0.56 6.70
N VAL A 99 33.86 -0.42 7.98
CA VAL A 99 35.08 0.25 8.46
C VAL A 99 36.33 -0.38 7.87
N THR A 100 36.37 -1.72 7.77
CA THR A 100 37.49 -2.44 7.17
C THR A 100 37.54 -2.23 5.66
N ALA A 101 36.40 -2.35 4.97
CA ALA A 101 36.31 -2.13 3.53
C ALA A 101 36.73 -0.70 3.15
N ARG A 102 36.28 0.31 3.92
CA ARG A 102 36.65 1.72 3.76
C ARG A 102 38.17 1.94 3.91
N ARG A 103 38.81 1.27 4.87
CA ARG A 103 40.27 1.32 5.05
C ARG A 103 41.03 0.76 3.86
N LEU A 104 40.50 -0.28 3.20
CA LEU A 104 41.14 -0.94 2.06
C LEU A 104 40.90 -0.22 0.74
N LEU A 105 39.66 0.20 0.48
CA LEU A 105 39.24 0.81 -0.79
C LEU A 105 39.48 2.32 -0.82
N GLY A 106 39.67 2.95 0.33
CA GLY A 106 39.90 4.39 0.46
C GLY A 106 38.60 5.22 0.57
N PRO A 107 38.75 6.54 0.74
CA PRO A 107 37.64 7.45 1.04
C PRO A 107 36.68 7.65 -0.15
N ASP A 108 37.15 7.46 -1.38
CA ASP A 108 36.40 7.78 -2.61
C ASP A 108 35.54 6.61 -3.13
N ALA A 109 35.76 5.40 -2.62
CA ALA A 109 35.00 4.22 -3.04
C ALA A 109 33.53 4.32 -2.61
N ILE A 110 32.63 3.79 -3.42
CA ILE A 110 31.20 3.70 -3.08
C ILE A 110 30.97 2.41 -2.27
N ILE A 111 30.53 2.54 -1.02
CA ILE A 111 30.26 1.41 -0.13
C ILE A 111 28.80 1.44 0.31
N GLY A 112 28.04 0.45 -0.18
CA GLY A 112 26.67 0.22 0.22
C GLY A 112 26.53 -0.90 1.25
N ILE A 113 25.56 -0.77 2.15
CA ILE A 113 25.26 -1.79 3.17
C ILE A 113 23.81 -2.24 3.05
N SER A 114 23.57 -3.55 3.08
CA SER A 114 22.23 -4.11 3.23
C SER A 114 21.69 -3.82 4.64
N ALA A 115 20.51 -3.23 4.77
CA ALA A 115 19.86 -2.99 6.07
C ALA A 115 18.38 -3.42 6.05
N SER A 116 17.98 -4.18 7.05
CA SER A 116 16.62 -4.70 7.22
C SER A 116 16.00 -4.33 8.56
N THR A 117 16.80 -3.80 9.49
CA THR A 117 16.37 -3.38 10.84
C THR A 117 16.80 -1.95 11.15
N ARG A 118 16.21 -1.38 12.21
CA ARG A 118 16.60 -0.08 12.73
C ARG A 118 18.08 -0.05 13.09
N GLU A 119 18.54 -1.06 13.83
CA GLU A 119 19.90 -1.14 14.36
C GLU A 119 20.92 -1.25 13.23
N GLU A 120 20.63 -2.08 12.22
CA GLU A 120 21.48 -2.23 11.02
C GLU A 120 21.59 -0.91 10.25
N ALA A 121 20.45 -0.23 10.01
CA ALA A 121 20.43 1.02 9.25
C ALA A 121 21.21 2.13 9.96
N LEU A 122 20.98 2.32 11.26
CA LEU A 122 21.66 3.38 12.04
C LEU A 122 23.16 3.10 12.21
N THR A 123 23.54 1.85 12.43
CA THR A 123 24.96 1.47 12.54
C THR A 123 25.68 1.70 11.22
N ALA A 124 25.10 1.27 10.10
CA ALA A 124 25.68 1.49 8.78
C ALA A 124 25.84 2.98 8.45
N CYS A 125 24.87 3.82 8.83
CA CYS A 125 24.98 5.27 8.67
C CYS A 125 26.11 5.86 9.53
N ALA A 126 26.18 5.47 10.81
CA ALA A 126 27.20 5.95 11.74
C ALA A 126 28.63 5.54 11.31
N ASP A 127 28.78 4.34 10.73
CA ASP A 127 30.05 3.84 10.21
C ASP A 127 30.48 4.52 8.90
N GLY A 128 29.59 5.28 8.25
CA GLY A 128 29.89 6.05 7.03
C GLY A 128 29.56 5.33 5.72
N ALA A 129 28.44 4.59 5.69
CA ALA A 129 27.86 4.07 4.45
C ALA A 129 27.49 5.21 3.49
N ASP A 130 27.76 5.00 2.21
CA ASP A 130 27.39 5.96 1.17
C ASP A 130 25.92 5.81 0.78
N TYR A 131 25.42 4.56 0.83
CA TYR A 131 24.01 4.26 0.65
C TYR A 131 23.62 2.97 1.40
N LEU A 132 22.31 2.82 1.63
CA LEU A 132 21.73 1.59 2.18
C LEU A 132 20.85 0.88 1.15
N GLY A 133 20.99 -0.44 1.05
CA GLY A 133 20.03 -1.31 0.38
C GLY A 133 18.98 -1.81 1.37
N ILE A 134 17.77 -1.28 1.31
CA ILE A 134 16.66 -1.58 2.22
C ILE A 134 15.80 -2.70 1.64
N GLY A 135 15.72 -3.85 2.30
CA GLY A 135 14.93 -4.97 1.81
C GLY A 135 15.05 -6.25 2.63
N ALA A 136 14.28 -7.30 2.33
CA ALA A 136 13.44 -7.45 1.14
C ALA A 136 12.09 -6.72 1.26
N VAL A 137 11.69 -5.96 0.22
CA VAL A 137 10.38 -5.27 0.20
C VAL A 137 9.23 -6.25 0.04
N PHE A 138 9.34 -7.17 -0.92
CA PHE A 138 8.37 -8.24 -1.17
C PHE A 138 9.08 -9.60 -1.14
N SER A 139 8.31 -10.70 -1.11
CA SER A 139 8.88 -12.04 -1.25
C SER A 139 9.54 -12.19 -2.63
N THR A 140 10.69 -12.88 -2.66
CA THR A 140 11.45 -13.11 -3.91
C THR A 140 12.06 -14.51 -3.92
N ASN A 141 12.22 -15.08 -5.11
CA ASN A 141 12.96 -16.33 -5.27
C ASN A 141 14.49 -16.12 -5.36
N THR A 142 14.96 -14.87 -5.50
CA THR A 142 16.38 -14.54 -5.72
C THR A 142 17.24 -14.66 -4.45
N LYS A 143 16.65 -14.50 -3.26
CA LYS A 143 17.33 -14.70 -1.96
C LYS A 143 16.54 -15.70 -1.14
N THR A 144 17.07 -16.90 -0.95
CA THR A 144 16.45 -18.00 -0.19
C THR A 144 16.39 -17.76 1.32
N ASN A 145 16.99 -16.67 1.82
CA ASN A 145 17.12 -16.37 3.25
C ASN A 145 16.55 -14.97 3.60
N THR A 146 15.34 -14.64 3.12
CA THR A 146 14.65 -13.40 3.49
C THR A 146 13.96 -13.57 4.84
N LYS A 147 14.71 -13.37 5.93
CA LYS A 147 14.19 -13.51 7.30
C LYS A 147 13.13 -12.45 7.66
N HIS A 148 13.10 -11.30 6.96
CA HIS A 148 12.17 -10.20 7.21
C HIS A 148 11.73 -9.54 5.90
N ILE A 149 10.44 -9.64 5.56
CA ILE A 149 9.82 -8.84 4.49
C ILE A 149 9.32 -7.54 5.12
N LEU A 150 9.80 -6.40 4.65
CA LEU A 150 9.50 -5.08 5.22
C LEU A 150 8.23 -4.45 4.63
N GLY A 151 7.99 -4.63 3.33
CA GLY A 151 6.97 -3.86 2.60
C GLY A 151 7.27 -2.36 2.55
N PRO A 152 6.47 -1.58 1.79
CA PRO A 152 6.65 -0.12 1.70
C PRO A 152 6.56 0.60 3.06
N VAL A 153 5.71 0.11 3.96
CA VAL A 153 5.56 0.67 5.32
C VAL A 153 6.84 0.48 6.16
N GLY A 154 7.48 -0.70 6.06
CA GLY A 154 8.78 -0.94 6.70
C GLY A 154 9.87 0.00 6.23
N ILE A 155 9.88 0.30 4.93
CA ILE A 155 10.81 1.27 4.35
C ILE A 155 10.50 2.68 4.86
N GLN A 156 9.22 3.09 4.84
CA GLN A 156 8.79 4.40 5.35
C GLN A 156 9.34 4.63 6.76
N HIS A 157 9.13 3.66 7.65
CA HIS A 157 9.57 3.75 9.03
C HIS A 157 11.10 3.89 9.17
N LEU A 158 11.88 3.12 8.40
CA LEU A 158 13.34 3.24 8.40
C LEU A 158 13.80 4.60 7.90
N LEU A 159 13.20 5.13 6.83
CA LEU A 159 13.52 6.46 6.31
C LEU A 159 13.21 7.57 7.32
N GLU A 160 12.09 7.46 8.04
CA GLU A 160 11.73 8.41 9.09
C GLU A 160 12.72 8.37 10.26
N ILE A 161 13.12 7.18 10.71
CA ILE A 161 14.14 7.03 11.75
C ILE A 161 15.46 7.64 11.29
N MET A 162 15.92 7.31 10.08
CA MET A 162 17.16 7.87 9.54
C MET A 162 17.11 9.40 9.49
N HIS A 163 15.99 9.98 9.05
CA HIS A 163 15.81 11.42 9.03
C HIS A 163 15.87 12.02 10.45
N LYS A 164 15.16 11.42 11.41
CA LYS A 164 15.12 11.87 12.81
C LYS A 164 16.49 11.83 13.49
N GLU A 165 17.29 10.80 13.19
CA GLU A 165 18.65 10.63 13.73
C GLU A 165 19.73 11.42 12.96
N GLY A 166 19.34 12.29 12.01
CA GLY A 166 20.27 13.15 11.28
C GLY A 166 20.95 12.52 10.06
N PHE A 167 20.57 11.30 9.70
CA PHE A 167 21.09 10.55 8.54
C PHE A 167 20.25 10.74 7.27
N GLY A 168 19.48 11.83 7.18
CA GLY A 168 18.65 12.15 6.01
C GLY A 168 19.41 12.19 4.68
N HIS A 169 20.71 12.51 4.73
CA HIS A 169 21.61 12.67 3.59
C HIS A 169 22.14 11.35 3.01
N VAL A 170 22.12 10.26 3.78
CA VAL A 170 22.60 8.94 3.34
C VAL A 170 21.64 8.38 2.30
N GLN A 171 22.15 7.97 1.14
CA GLN A 171 21.32 7.49 0.03
C GLN A 171 20.66 6.15 0.36
N THR A 172 19.50 5.87 -0.22
CA THR A 172 18.69 4.68 0.09
C THR A 172 18.04 4.11 -1.15
N VAL A 173 18.23 2.81 -1.36
CA VAL A 173 17.59 2.05 -2.44
C VAL A 173 16.77 0.92 -1.86
N ALA A 174 15.54 0.77 -2.33
CA ALA A 174 14.71 -0.36 -1.95
C ALA A 174 15.03 -1.59 -2.82
N ILE A 175 15.06 -2.79 -2.24
CA ILE A 175 15.37 -4.03 -2.96
C ILE A 175 14.47 -5.18 -2.56
N GLY A 176 14.15 -6.05 -3.53
CA GLY A 176 13.47 -7.32 -3.29
C GLY A 176 12.04 -7.33 -3.81
N GLY A 177 11.83 -8.01 -4.94
CA GLY A 177 10.50 -8.29 -5.51
C GLY A 177 9.86 -7.08 -6.18
N ILE A 178 10.65 -6.03 -6.41
CA ILE A 178 10.24 -4.81 -7.09
C ILE A 178 10.26 -5.05 -8.60
N ASN A 179 9.22 -4.61 -9.29
CA ASN A 179 9.03 -4.71 -10.73
C ASN A 179 8.07 -3.62 -11.24
N ALA A 180 7.74 -3.63 -12.53
CA ALA A 180 6.90 -2.62 -13.16
C ALA A 180 5.48 -2.50 -12.57
N THR A 181 4.95 -3.54 -11.94
CA THR A 181 3.59 -3.53 -11.39
C THR A 181 3.53 -2.96 -9.96
N ASN A 182 4.66 -2.75 -9.29
CA ASN A 182 4.68 -2.29 -7.89
C ASN A 182 5.67 -1.16 -7.59
N VAL A 183 6.56 -0.79 -8.50
CA VAL A 183 7.59 0.23 -8.25
C VAL A 183 7.01 1.58 -7.83
N GLN A 184 5.96 2.07 -8.50
CA GLN A 184 5.31 3.33 -8.15
C GLN A 184 4.71 3.30 -6.73
N ARG A 185 4.11 2.16 -6.35
CA ARG A 185 3.57 1.94 -5.00
C ARG A 185 4.67 1.98 -3.95
N VAL A 186 5.85 1.38 -4.22
CA VAL A 186 6.98 1.43 -3.30
C VAL A 186 7.37 2.87 -3.01
N PHE A 187 7.63 3.69 -4.03
CA PHE A 187 7.97 5.11 -3.84
C PHE A 187 6.88 5.89 -3.13
N PHE A 188 5.62 5.71 -3.54
CA PHE A 188 4.51 6.46 -2.98
C PHE A 188 4.29 6.12 -1.50
N GLN A 189 4.17 4.84 -1.15
CA GLN A 189 3.84 4.43 0.22
C GLN A 189 5.04 4.49 1.17
N SER A 190 6.28 4.42 0.66
CA SER A 190 7.47 4.58 1.52
C SER A 190 7.79 6.02 1.87
N ALA A 191 7.15 7.00 1.21
CA ALA A 191 7.46 8.41 1.41
C ALA A 191 6.63 9.02 2.55
N THR A 192 7.26 9.87 3.34
CA THR A 192 6.57 10.80 4.23
C THR A 192 6.78 12.23 3.72
N PRO A 193 5.71 13.01 3.47
CA PRO A 193 5.82 14.39 3.01
C PRO A 193 6.78 15.23 3.87
N GLY A 194 7.66 15.98 3.22
CA GLY A 194 8.63 16.86 3.90
C GLY A 194 9.78 16.16 4.62
N LYS A 195 9.92 14.82 4.52
CA LYS A 195 11.00 14.03 5.13
C LYS A 195 11.87 13.33 4.08
N LYS A 196 12.77 12.45 4.52
CA LYS A 196 13.58 11.59 3.65
C LYS A 196 12.70 10.70 2.77
N VAL A 197 13.05 10.60 1.49
CA VAL A 197 12.44 9.68 0.52
C VAL A 197 13.48 8.69 -0.01
N LEU A 198 13.01 7.64 -0.69
CA LEU A 198 13.89 6.73 -1.42
C LEU A 198 14.61 7.45 -2.56
N ASP A 199 15.89 7.14 -2.72
CA ASP A 199 16.75 7.68 -3.79
C ASP A 199 16.72 6.78 -5.04
N GLY A 200 16.22 5.55 -4.92
CA GLY A 200 16.09 4.62 -6.04
C GLY A 200 15.58 3.23 -5.67
N VAL A 201 15.60 2.33 -6.66
CA VAL A 201 15.26 0.91 -6.47
C VAL A 201 16.30 0.00 -7.12
N ALA A 202 16.63 -1.08 -6.42
CA ALA A 202 17.48 -2.14 -6.94
C ALA A 202 16.64 -3.31 -7.47
N ILE A 203 16.91 -3.67 -8.72
CA ILE A 203 16.14 -4.62 -9.52
C ILE A 203 17.06 -5.75 -9.99
N VAL A 204 16.58 -6.99 -9.87
CA VAL A 204 17.28 -8.19 -10.35
C VAL A 204 16.50 -8.80 -11.51
N SER A 205 15.53 -9.67 -11.21
CA SER A 205 14.87 -10.53 -12.18
C SER A 205 14.03 -9.76 -13.19
N ALA A 206 13.41 -8.64 -12.80
CA ALA A 206 12.58 -7.85 -13.71
C ALA A 206 13.38 -7.19 -14.86
N ILE A 207 14.71 -7.16 -14.78
CA ILE A 207 15.60 -6.77 -15.88
C ILE A 207 16.37 -7.99 -16.38
N MET A 208 17.07 -8.70 -15.49
CA MET A 208 17.96 -9.81 -15.87
C MET A 208 17.21 -10.94 -16.57
N ALA A 209 15.97 -11.27 -16.17
CA ALA A 209 15.16 -12.32 -16.81
C ALA A 209 14.22 -11.78 -17.91
N ALA A 210 14.23 -10.47 -18.18
CA ALA A 210 13.35 -9.89 -19.18
C ALA A 210 13.76 -10.33 -20.60
N PRO A 211 12.81 -10.56 -21.52
CA PRO A 211 13.14 -10.84 -22.92
C PRO A 211 13.93 -9.72 -23.59
N SER A 212 13.62 -8.46 -23.25
CA SER A 212 14.35 -7.25 -23.65
C SER A 212 14.75 -6.48 -22.38
N PRO A 213 16.00 -6.63 -21.90
CA PRO A 213 16.50 -5.88 -20.74
C PRO A 213 16.43 -4.36 -20.96
N ARG A 214 16.67 -3.90 -22.19
CA ARG A 214 16.59 -2.49 -22.58
C ARG A 214 15.18 -1.92 -22.37
N ASP A 215 14.15 -2.59 -22.91
CA ASP A 215 12.78 -2.08 -22.80
C ASP A 215 12.24 -2.19 -21.37
N ALA A 216 12.60 -3.25 -20.65
CA ALA A 216 12.25 -3.42 -19.24
C ALA A 216 12.83 -2.30 -18.38
N SER A 217 14.13 -1.99 -18.54
CA SER A 217 14.80 -0.89 -17.84
C SER A 217 14.18 0.47 -18.21
N LYS A 218 13.90 0.70 -19.50
CA LYS A 218 13.27 1.95 -19.97
C LYS A 218 11.89 2.16 -19.35
N ASN A 219 11.06 1.12 -19.31
CA ASN A 219 9.74 1.19 -18.70
C ASN A 219 9.84 1.41 -17.18
N LEU A 220 10.73 0.70 -16.49
CA LEU A 220 10.96 0.90 -15.06
C LEU A 220 11.41 2.32 -14.75
N LEU A 221 12.38 2.87 -15.49
CA LEU A 221 12.85 4.24 -15.29
C LEU A 221 11.74 5.27 -15.50
N ARG A 222 10.86 5.06 -16.49
CA ARG A 222 9.68 5.90 -16.71
C ARG A 222 8.75 5.84 -15.50
N LEU A 223 8.41 4.64 -15.02
CA LEU A 223 7.54 4.44 -13.86
C LEU A 223 8.14 4.98 -12.56
N ILE A 224 9.47 5.01 -12.42
CA ILE A 224 10.15 5.62 -11.27
C ILE A 224 9.99 7.15 -11.27
N LYS A 225 9.97 7.77 -12.46
CA LYS A 225 9.85 9.23 -12.62
C LYS A 225 8.41 9.74 -12.59
N GLU A 226 7.44 8.89 -12.95
CA GLU A 226 6.03 9.27 -13.07
C GLU A 226 5.24 8.76 -11.85
N PRO A 227 4.50 9.61 -11.12
CA PRO A 227 3.62 9.15 -10.04
C PRO A 227 2.42 8.36 -10.60
N SER A 228 1.88 7.44 -9.81
CA SER A 228 0.64 6.73 -10.18
C SER A 228 -0.57 7.58 -9.80
N ALA A 229 -1.42 7.92 -10.79
CA ALA A 229 -2.65 8.65 -10.57
C ALA A 229 -3.64 7.90 -9.66
N ALA A 230 -3.60 6.56 -9.63
CA ALA A 230 -4.47 5.75 -8.78
C ALA A 230 -4.17 5.89 -7.28
N LEU A 231 -2.91 6.14 -6.95
CA LEU A 231 -2.44 6.27 -5.57
C LEU A 231 -2.65 7.69 -5.02
N ASP A 232 -2.67 8.69 -5.90
CA ASP A 232 -2.92 10.06 -5.49
C ASP A 232 -4.39 10.26 -5.08
N ASN A 233 -4.64 11.20 -4.17
CA ASN A 233 -5.98 11.59 -3.77
C ASN A 233 -6.20 13.06 -4.13
N THR A 234 -7.17 13.34 -4.98
CA THR A 234 -7.50 14.72 -5.34
C THR A 234 -8.22 15.37 -4.17
N ILE A 235 -7.58 16.32 -3.48
CA ILE A 235 -8.21 17.07 -2.38
C ILE A 235 -9.10 18.16 -2.97
N GLN A 236 -10.41 18.07 -2.72
CA GLN A 236 -11.39 19.06 -3.19
C GLN A 236 -11.94 19.95 -2.07
N ALA A 237 -12.02 19.42 -0.84
CA ALA A 237 -12.63 20.12 0.29
C ALA A 237 -11.88 19.83 1.60
N SER A 238 -11.51 20.87 2.35
CA SER A 238 -10.75 20.72 3.61
C SER A 238 -11.56 21.08 4.86
N GLU A 239 -12.74 21.66 4.68
CA GLU A 239 -13.62 22.09 5.76
C GLU A 239 -14.96 21.35 5.71
N SER A 240 -15.60 21.21 6.87
CA SER A 240 -16.87 20.49 7.03
C SER A 240 -17.96 20.98 6.07
N GLY A 241 -18.11 22.29 5.91
CA GLY A 241 -19.14 22.86 5.03
C GLY A 241 -18.96 22.48 3.56
N ASP A 242 -17.72 22.52 3.08
CA ASP A 242 -17.38 22.22 1.68
C ASP A 242 -17.58 20.73 1.38
N ILE A 243 -17.21 19.85 2.31
CA ILE A 243 -17.44 18.40 2.18
C ILE A 243 -18.94 18.12 2.06
N LEU A 244 -19.75 18.69 2.96
CA LEU A 244 -21.21 18.52 2.92
C LEU A 244 -21.82 19.01 1.62
N ALA A 245 -21.31 20.11 1.05
CA ALA A 245 -21.79 20.65 -0.22
C ALA A 245 -21.54 19.71 -1.42
N LEU A 246 -20.53 18.84 -1.35
CA LEU A 246 -20.18 17.90 -2.41
C LEU A 246 -20.94 16.57 -2.35
N VAL A 247 -21.47 16.19 -1.18
CA VAL A 247 -22.16 14.90 -0.97
C VAL A 247 -23.30 14.64 -1.97
N PRO A 248 -24.21 15.59 -2.25
CA PRO A 248 -25.29 15.34 -3.22
C PRO A 248 -24.78 15.00 -4.62
N ALA A 249 -23.69 15.65 -5.05
CA ALA A 249 -23.10 15.40 -6.36
C ALA A 249 -22.49 13.99 -6.45
N ILE A 250 -21.87 13.50 -5.38
CA ILE A 250 -21.36 12.13 -5.28
C ILE A 250 -22.49 11.11 -5.44
N ILE A 251 -23.57 11.26 -4.67
CA ILE A 251 -24.72 10.33 -4.69
C ILE A 251 -25.38 10.35 -6.06
N LYS A 252 -25.55 11.54 -6.66
CA LYS A 252 -26.08 11.69 -8.01
C LYS A 252 -25.21 11.00 -9.06
N ALA A 253 -23.89 11.12 -8.97
CA ALA A 253 -22.99 10.48 -9.92
C ALA A 253 -23.06 8.94 -9.83
N VAL A 254 -23.19 8.37 -8.62
CA VAL A 254 -23.44 6.93 -8.45
C VAL A 254 -24.78 6.53 -9.08
N HIS A 255 -25.84 7.31 -8.83
CA HIS A 255 -27.16 7.08 -9.40
C HIS A 255 -27.14 7.05 -10.94
N GLU A 256 -26.39 7.96 -11.58
CA GLU A 256 -26.32 8.08 -13.04
C GLU A 256 -25.40 7.03 -13.68
N SER A 257 -24.29 6.67 -13.01
CA SER A 257 -23.28 5.76 -13.56
C SER A 257 -23.56 4.28 -13.28
N THR A 258 -24.34 3.97 -12.24
CA THR A 258 -24.65 2.61 -11.79
C THR A 258 -23.40 1.71 -11.71
N PRO A 259 -22.41 2.06 -10.85
CA PRO A 259 -21.12 1.40 -10.85
C PRO A 259 -21.21 -0.07 -10.41
N LEU A 260 -20.33 -0.92 -10.93
CA LEU A 260 -20.19 -2.30 -10.46
C LEU A 260 -19.67 -2.30 -9.01
N SER A 261 -20.35 -3.04 -8.13
CA SER A 261 -19.92 -3.29 -6.76
C SER A 261 -19.56 -4.77 -6.60
N HIS A 262 -18.28 -5.08 -6.77
CA HIS A 262 -17.76 -6.44 -6.59
C HIS A 262 -17.52 -6.71 -5.11
N ASN A 263 -18.33 -7.57 -4.50
CA ASN A 263 -18.28 -7.87 -3.08
C ASN A 263 -17.76 -9.29 -2.85
N MET A 264 -16.50 -9.40 -2.43
CA MET A 264 -15.93 -10.62 -1.89
C MET A 264 -16.22 -10.69 -0.39
N THR A 265 -17.37 -11.27 -0.04
CA THR A 265 -17.89 -11.25 1.33
C THR A 265 -18.42 -12.59 1.79
N ASN A 266 -18.66 -12.68 3.10
CA ASN A 266 -19.13 -13.88 3.77
C ASN A 266 -20.60 -14.18 3.46
N LEU A 267 -20.97 -15.48 3.54
CA LEU A 267 -22.30 -15.97 3.17
C LEU A 267 -23.45 -15.33 3.96
N VAL A 268 -23.22 -14.86 5.19
CA VAL A 268 -24.26 -14.27 6.05
C VAL A 268 -24.76 -12.96 5.47
N VAL A 269 -23.88 -12.19 4.82
CA VAL A 269 -24.18 -10.81 4.40
C VAL A 269 -24.38 -10.64 2.90
N GLN A 270 -24.09 -11.65 2.07
CA GLN A 270 -24.15 -11.54 0.60
C GLN A 270 -25.50 -11.01 0.07
N ASN A 271 -26.61 -11.61 0.48
CA ASN A 271 -27.93 -11.16 0.04
C ASN A 271 -28.24 -9.73 0.51
N PHE A 272 -27.86 -9.40 1.74
CA PHE A 272 -28.12 -8.06 2.28
C PHE A 272 -27.27 -7.00 1.57
N ALA A 273 -25.97 -7.27 1.38
CA ALA A 273 -25.05 -6.41 0.63
C ALA A 273 -25.51 -6.20 -0.82
N ALA A 274 -26.03 -7.24 -1.48
CA ALA A 274 -26.59 -7.13 -2.83
C ALA A 274 -27.76 -6.14 -2.89
N ASN A 275 -28.70 -6.26 -1.96
CA ASN A 275 -29.85 -5.37 -1.90
C ASN A 275 -29.46 -3.94 -1.51
N VAL A 276 -28.51 -3.77 -0.60
CA VAL A 276 -27.96 -2.45 -0.24
C VAL A 276 -27.27 -1.80 -1.44
N ALA A 277 -26.46 -2.55 -2.20
CA ALA A 277 -25.82 -2.05 -3.42
C ALA A 277 -26.86 -1.52 -4.42
N LEU A 278 -27.91 -2.31 -4.68
CA LEU A 278 -29.00 -1.90 -5.57
C LEU A 278 -29.73 -0.65 -5.05
N ALA A 279 -30.01 -0.58 -3.75
CA ALA A 279 -30.70 0.56 -3.13
C ALA A 279 -29.90 1.87 -3.25
N VAL A 280 -28.57 1.80 -3.14
CA VAL A 280 -27.70 2.98 -3.34
C VAL A 280 -27.37 3.24 -4.82
N GLY A 281 -27.94 2.47 -5.74
CA GLY A 281 -27.84 2.68 -7.19
C GLY A 281 -26.61 2.04 -7.84
N ALA A 282 -25.97 1.07 -7.20
CA ALA A 282 -24.89 0.27 -7.78
C ALA A 282 -25.38 -1.08 -8.32
N SER A 283 -24.56 -1.74 -9.13
CA SER A 283 -24.82 -3.09 -9.65
C SER A 283 -23.96 -4.12 -8.90
N PRO A 284 -24.52 -4.97 -8.03
CA PRO A 284 -23.72 -5.91 -7.25
C PRO A 284 -23.26 -7.13 -8.05
N ILE A 285 -22.07 -7.64 -7.71
CA ILE A 285 -21.65 -9.01 -8.01
C ILE A 285 -20.97 -9.63 -6.78
N MET A 286 -21.37 -10.85 -6.41
CA MET A 286 -20.93 -11.55 -5.19
C MET A 286 -19.93 -12.67 -5.51
N ALA A 287 -18.94 -12.40 -6.38
CA ALA A 287 -17.98 -13.39 -6.85
C ALA A 287 -16.77 -13.48 -5.89
N ASN A 288 -16.56 -14.63 -5.25
CA ASN A 288 -15.42 -14.88 -4.36
C ASN A 288 -14.21 -15.53 -5.05
N TYR A 289 -14.32 -15.90 -6.33
CA TYR A 289 -13.24 -16.54 -7.07
C TYR A 289 -12.30 -15.47 -7.65
N GLY A 290 -11.04 -15.47 -7.21
CA GLY A 290 -10.09 -14.39 -7.51
C GLY A 290 -9.65 -14.34 -8.97
N GLU A 291 -9.77 -15.44 -9.73
CA GLU A 291 -9.40 -15.47 -11.15
C GLU A 291 -10.35 -14.64 -12.03
N GLU A 292 -11.62 -14.48 -11.64
CA GLU A 292 -12.59 -13.65 -12.36
C GLU A 292 -12.34 -12.15 -12.17
N ALA A 293 -11.59 -11.77 -11.14
CA ALA A 293 -11.43 -10.37 -10.74
C ALA A 293 -10.75 -9.51 -11.82
N ALA A 294 -9.89 -10.09 -12.66
CA ALA A 294 -9.26 -9.37 -13.76
C ALA A 294 -10.26 -8.94 -14.84
N ASP A 295 -11.32 -9.72 -15.07
CA ASP A 295 -12.38 -9.37 -16.01
C ASP A 295 -13.38 -8.40 -15.38
N LEU A 296 -13.72 -8.61 -14.10
CA LEU A 296 -14.60 -7.71 -13.36
C LEU A 296 -14.01 -6.31 -13.21
N ALA A 297 -12.71 -6.19 -12.91
CA ALA A 297 -12.04 -4.89 -12.78
C ALA A 297 -12.07 -4.05 -14.08
N LYS A 298 -12.11 -4.71 -15.26
CA LYS A 298 -12.23 -4.01 -16.56
C LYS A 298 -13.61 -3.43 -16.80
N LEU A 299 -14.66 -4.02 -16.21
CA LEU A 299 -16.03 -3.51 -16.30
C LEU A 299 -16.23 -2.19 -15.53
N GLY A 300 -15.22 -1.76 -14.76
CA GLY A 300 -15.28 -0.61 -13.89
C GLY A 300 -15.78 -0.94 -12.49
N GLY A 301 -16.03 0.08 -11.69
CA GLY A 301 -16.50 -0.11 -10.31
C GLY A 301 -15.38 -0.27 -9.28
N ALA A 302 -15.72 -0.89 -8.16
CA ALA A 302 -14.84 -1.08 -7.01
C ALA A 302 -15.00 -2.48 -6.39
N LEU A 303 -13.96 -2.90 -5.66
CA LEU A 303 -13.92 -4.17 -4.94
C LEU A 303 -14.12 -3.94 -3.44
N VAL A 304 -14.92 -4.79 -2.81
CA VAL A 304 -15.01 -4.92 -1.35
C VAL A 304 -14.42 -6.28 -0.97
N ILE A 305 -13.38 -6.26 -0.15
CA ILE A 305 -12.80 -7.46 0.48
C ILE A 305 -13.26 -7.46 1.94
N ASN A 306 -14.17 -8.38 2.28
CA ASN A 306 -14.65 -8.56 3.64
C ASN A 306 -14.11 -9.87 4.23
N MET A 307 -13.38 -9.76 5.33
CA MET A 307 -12.71 -10.90 5.97
C MET A 307 -13.62 -11.70 6.92
N GLY A 308 -14.95 -11.57 6.86
CA GLY A 308 -15.86 -12.23 7.81
C GLY A 308 -15.63 -13.74 7.95
N THR A 309 -15.32 -14.42 6.84
CA THR A 309 -14.92 -15.83 6.79
C THR A 309 -13.52 -15.96 6.18
N VAL A 310 -12.49 -16.10 7.02
CA VAL A 310 -11.10 -16.28 6.57
C VAL A 310 -10.81 -17.77 6.37
N THR A 311 -10.44 -18.13 5.14
CA THR A 311 -9.87 -19.43 4.78
C THR A 311 -8.57 -19.21 4.01
N PRO A 312 -7.64 -20.18 3.96
CA PRO A 312 -6.41 -20.05 3.17
C PRO A 312 -6.70 -19.72 1.70
N GLU A 313 -7.63 -20.45 1.07
CA GLU A 313 -8.07 -20.21 -0.31
C GLU A 313 -8.71 -18.82 -0.46
N GLY A 314 -9.50 -18.37 0.53
CA GLY A 314 -10.09 -17.04 0.54
C GLY A 314 -9.02 -15.95 0.50
N VAL A 315 -7.97 -16.06 1.31
CA VAL A 315 -6.85 -15.10 1.32
C VAL A 315 -6.13 -15.07 -0.03
N GLU A 316 -5.90 -16.22 -0.66
CA GLU A 316 -5.32 -16.27 -2.01
C GLU A 316 -6.20 -15.55 -3.04
N ASN A 317 -7.51 -15.78 -2.99
CA ASN A 317 -8.47 -15.13 -3.87
C ASN A 317 -8.53 -13.60 -3.63
N TYR A 318 -8.50 -13.15 -2.37
CA TYR A 318 -8.44 -11.73 -2.03
C TYR A 318 -7.18 -11.07 -2.59
N VAL A 319 -6.04 -11.75 -2.51
CA VAL A 319 -4.76 -11.26 -3.08
C VAL A 319 -4.84 -11.14 -4.61
N LYS A 320 -5.40 -12.13 -5.30
CA LYS A 320 -5.59 -12.08 -6.76
C LYS A 320 -6.50 -10.92 -7.15
N ALA A 321 -7.64 -10.77 -6.48
CA ALA A 321 -8.58 -9.70 -6.76
C ALA A 321 -8.02 -8.31 -6.47
N LEU A 322 -7.35 -8.14 -5.32
CA LEU A 322 -6.67 -6.90 -4.96
C LEU A 322 -5.68 -6.46 -6.05
N ARG A 323 -4.84 -7.39 -6.53
CA ARG A 323 -3.87 -7.11 -7.60
C ARG A 323 -4.55 -6.74 -8.91
N ALA A 324 -5.63 -7.44 -9.27
CA ALA A 324 -6.39 -7.15 -10.48
C ALA A 324 -7.01 -5.74 -10.44
N TYR A 325 -7.64 -5.37 -9.32
CA TYR A 325 -8.23 -4.04 -9.14
C TYR A 325 -7.18 -2.93 -9.08
N ASN A 326 -6.05 -3.14 -8.40
CA ASN A 326 -4.95 -2.17 -8.41
C ASN A 326 -4.34 -1.99 -9.80
N ALA A 327 -4.17 -3.07 -10.57
CA ALA A 327 -3.65 -3.00 -11.95
C ALA A 327 -4.61 -2.28 -12.90
N ALA A 328 -5.92 -2.35 -12.64
CA ALA A 328 -6.95 -1.62 -13.36
C ALA A 328 -7.21 -0.20 -12.80
N GLU A 329 -6.40 0.25 -11.83
CA GLU A 329 -6.54 1.54 -11.15
C GLU A 329 -7.94 1.76 -10.53
N ARG A 330 -8.51 0.68 -9.99
CA ARG A 330 -9.85 0.67 -9.38
C ARG A 330 -9.81 0.66 -7.85
N PRO A 331 -10.78 1.31 -7.18
CA PRO A 331 -10.80 1.36 -5.72
C PRO A 331 -11.03 0.00 -5.07
N VAL A 332 -10.41 -0.20 -3.91
CA VAL A 332 -10.61 -1.38 -3.07
C VAL A 332 -10.94 -0.95 -1.64
N VAL A 333 -12.04 -1.47 -1.10
CA VAL A 333 -12.45 -1.33 0.30
C VAL A 333 -12.08 -2.61 1.04
N LEU A 334 -11.23 -2.50 2.05
CA LEU A 334 -10.89 -3.60 2.95
C LEU A 334 -11.71 -3.48 4.24
N ASP A 335 -12.50 -4.49 4.55
CA ASP A 335 -13.23 -4.67 5.81
C ASP A 335 -12.61 -5.85 6.57
N PRO A 336 -11.64 -5.60 7.48
CA PRO A 336 -10.83 -6.61 8.12
C PRO A 336 -11.56 -7.18 9.36
N VAL A 337 -12.79 -7.66 9.14
CA VAL A 337 -13.70 -8.14 10.18
C VAL A 337 -13.00 -9.08 11.16
N GLY A 338 -13.04 -8.72 12.45
CA GLY A 338 -12.41 -9.47 13.53
C GLY A 338 -10.88 -9.59 13.42
N ALA A 339 -10.19 -8.65 12.76
CA ALA A 339 -8.73 -8.66 12.63
C ALA A 339 -8.02 -8.89 13.97
N GLY A 340 -8.50 -8.25 15.05
CA GLY A 340 -7.95 -8.39 16.39
C GLY A 340 -8.31 -9.69 17.11
N ALA A 341 -9.17 -10.54 16.53
CA ALA A 341 -9.73 -11.70 17.22
C ALA A 341 -8.82 -12.94 17.18
N THR A 342 -7.99 -13.13 16.14
CA THR A 342 -7.11 -14.30 16.04
C THR A 342 -5.83 -13.98 15.29
N THR A 343 -4.75 -14.72 15.56
CA THR A 343 -3.49 -14.60 14.81
C THR A 343 -3.67 -14.88 13.32
N ILE A 344 -4.55 -15.82 12.94
CA ILE A 344 -4.84 -16.13 11.53
C ILE A 344 -5.40 -14.90 10.81
N ARG A 345 -6.33 -14.16 11.45
CA ARG A 345 -6.92 -12.95 10.87
C ARG A 345 -5.89 -11.82 10.76
N ARG A 346 -5.02 -11.65 11.76
CA ARG A 346 -3.89 -10.69 11.72
C ARG A 346 -2.93 -10.98 10.55
N GLU A 347 -2.52 -12.24 10.38
CA GLU A 347 -1.64 -12.65 9.29
C GLU A 347 -2.31 -12.49 7.91
N ALA A 348 -3.62 -12.73 7.82
CA ALA A 348 -4.38 -12.50 6.60
C ALA A 348 -4.41 -11.00 6.22
N VAL A 349 -4.64 -10.09 7.18
CA VAL A 349 -4.54 -8.63 6.95
C VAL A 349 -3.15 -8.25 6.42
N LYS A 350 -2.10 -8.74 7.07
CA LYS A 350 -0.71 -8.50 6.66
C LYS A 350 -0.45 -9.01 5.24
N THR A 351 -0.93 -10.20 4.91
CA THR A 351 -0.78 -10.82 3.58
C THR A 351 -1.47 -9.97 2.51
N ILE A 352 -2.71 -9.56 2.74
CA ILE A 352 -3.51 -8.74 1.81
C ILE A 352 -2.84 -7.38 1.60
N LEU A 353 -2.52 -6.64 2.67
CA LEU A 353 -1.91 -5.32 2.57
C LEU A 353 -0.46 -5.34 2.06
N SER A 354 0.25 -6.47 2.20
CA SER A 354 1.54 -6.64 1.54
C SER A 354 1.38 -6.83 0.03
N ALA A 355 0.32 -7.50 -0.42
CA ALA A 355 0.11 -7.83 -1.83
C ALA A 355 -0.36 -6.65 -2.70
N GLY A 356 -1.04 -5.66 -2.13
CA GLY A 356 -1.58 -4.51 -2.86
C GLY A 356 -1.92 -3.33 -1.95
N HIS A 357 -2.76 -2.42 -2.44
CA HIS A 357 -3.19 -1.22 -1.75
C HIS A 357 -4.72 -1.15 -1.67
N ALA A 358 -5.25 -0.84 -0.48
CA ALA A 358 -6.66 -0.58 -0.26
C ALA A 358 -6.93 0.92 -0.27
N SER A 359 -7.89 1.38 -1.05
CA SER A 359 -8.32 2.79 -1.06
C SER A 359 -9.04 3.19 0.22
N VAL A 360 -9.74 2.24 0.86
CA VAL A 360 -10.39 2.43 2.15
C VAL A 360 -10.14 1.23 3.05
N ILE A 361 -9.84 1.48 4.31
CA ILE A 361 -9.81 0.46 5.38
C ILE A 361 -10.92 0.81 6.37
N LYS A 362 -11.94 -0.03 6.46
CA LYS A 362 -13.14 0.21 7.28
C LYS A 362 -13.26 -0.83 8.38
N GLY A 363 -13.38 -0.43 9.64
CA GLY A 363 -13.57 -1.35 10.75
C GLY A 363 -14.00 -0.65 12.03
N ASN A 364 -14.30 -1.40 13.08
CA ASN A 364 -14.46 -0.82 14.42
C ASN A 364 -13.10 -0.48 15.05
N GLU A 365 -13.10 0.14 16.24
CA GLU A 365 -11.88 0.53 16.96
C GLU A 365 -10.87 -0.63 17.12
N GLY A 366 -11.34 -1.80 17.53
CA GLY A 366 -10.49 -2.98 17.74
C GLY A 366 -9.87 -3.50 16.46
N GLU A 367 -10.62 -3.50 15.36
CA GLU A 367 -10.13 -3.89 14.03
C GLU A 367 -9.09 -2.90 13.50
N ILE A 368 -9.34 -1.59 13.60
CA ILE A 368 -8.41 -0.54 13.18
C ILE A 368 -7.12 -0.60 14.00
N ALA A 369 -7.22 -0.78 15.32
CA ALA A 369 -6.06 -0.97 16.19
C ALA A 369 -5.26 -2.23 15.81
N ALA A 370 -5.94 -3.34 15.48
CA ALA A 370 -5.29 -4.57 15.08
C ALA A 370 -4.60 -4.47 13.72
N VAL A 371 -5.20 -3.78 12.74
CA VAL A 371 -4.58 -3.52 11.43
C VAL A 371 -3.31 -2.67 11.61
N LEU A 372 -3.39 -1.63 12.43
CA LEU A 372 -2.24 -0.79 12.73
C LEU A 372 -1.12 -1.62 13.35
N ALA A 373 -1.38 -2.33 14.45
CA ALA A 373 -0.39 -3.17 15.12
C ALA A 373 0.22 -4.24 14.19
N SER A 374 -0.59 -4.89 13.36
CA SER A 374 -0.16 -5.95 12.44
C SER A 374 0.68 -5.43 11.27
N THR A 375 0.57 -4.14 10.96
CA THR A 375 1.31 -3.50 9.86
C THR A 375 2.42 -2.57 10.33
N THR A 376 2.51 -2.28 11.64
CA THR A 376 3.60 -1.53 12.24
C THR A 376 4.90 -2.35 12.15
N PRO A 377 5.91 -1.86 11.43
CA PRO A 377 7.21 -2.51 11.34
C PRO A 377 7.91 -2.50 12.70
N PHE A 378 8.71 -3.53 12.98
CA PHE A 378 9.52 -3.64 14.21
C PHE A 378 8.73 -3.57 15.53
N SER A 379 7.40 -3.73 15.50
CA SER A 379 6.66 -4.07 16.71
C SER A 379 7.18 -5.45 17.14
N ASN A 380 7.69 -5.58 18.37
CA ASN A 380 8.32 -6.80 18.89
C ASN A 380 7.30 -7.92 19.12
N GLY A 381 6.49 -8.26 18.12
CA GLY A 381 5.41 -9.23 18.22
C GLY A 381 4.25 -8.79 19.10
N ASP A 382 4.08 -7.48 19.37
CA ASP A 382 2.91 -6.96 20.09
C ASP A 382 1.66 -7.18 19.21
N PRO A 383 0.75 -8.10 19.59
CA PRO A 383 -0.42 -8.42 18.78
C PRO A 383 -1.48 -7.31 18.81
N GLY A 384 -1.23 -6.21 19.55
CA GLY A 384 -2.20 -5.20 19.85
C GLY A 384 -3.28 -5.70 20.84
N PRO A 385 -4.28 -4.87 21.16
CA PRO A 385 -5.38 -5.27 22.02
C PRO A 385 -6.16 -6.44 21.39
N GLN A 386 -6.33 -7.51 22.16
CA GLN A 386 -7.04 -8.71 21.73
C GLN A 386 -8.55 -8.46 21.76
N GLN A 387 -9.22 -8.58 20.62
CA GLN A 387 -10.67 -8.43 20.51
C GLN A 387 -11.38 -9.75 20.88
N ARG A 388 -12.54 -9.64 21.52
CA ARG A 388 -13.48 -10.76 21.72
C ARG A 388 -14.46 -10.78 20.54
N GLY A 389 -14.23 -11.67 19.58
CA GLY A 389 -15.12 -11.81 18.42
C GLY A 389 -15.15 -10.57 17.52
N VAL A 390 -16.34 -10.17 17.08
CA VAL A 390 -16.61 -8.97 16.25
C VAL A 390 -17.34 -7.87 17.02
N ASP A 391 -17.40 -8.00 18.35
CA ASP A 391 -18.13 -7.05 19.20
C ASP A 391 -17.42 -5.68 19.21
N SER A 392 -18.21 -4.62 19.11
CA SER A 392 -17.73 -3.22 19.05
C SER A 392 -17.78 -2.59 20.44
N VAL A 393 -16.75 -2.84 21.26
CA VAL A 393 -16.57 -2.15 22.55
C VAL A 393 -15.44 -1.15 22.40
N SER A 394 -15.74 0.14 22.56
CA SER A 394 -14.73 1.19 22.57
C SER A 394 -13.94 1.14 23.89
N THR A 395 -12.62 1.20 23.78
CA THR A 395 -11.67 1.19 24.91
C THR A 395 -10.92 2.52 25.04
N LEU A 396 -10.99 3.36 24.02
CA LEU A 396 -10.39 4.70 24.01
C LEU A 396 -11.26 5.71 24.79
N PRO A 397 -10.64 6.74 25.38
CA PRO A 397 -11.32 7.64 26.31
C PRO A 397 -12.30 8.60 25.64
N ASP A 398 -12.04 8.98 24.39
CA ASP A 398 -12.80 10.00 23.66
C ASP A 398 -12.63 9.86 22.13
N ASP A 399 -13.43 10.63 21.39
CA ASP A 399 -13.39 10.67 19.92
C ASP A 399 -12.09 11.28 19.38
N GLU A 400 -11.36 12.09 20.15
CA GLU A 400 -10.04 12.61 19.74
C GLU A 400 -8.98 11.51 19.72
N ALA A 401 -8.99 10.61 20.71
CA ALA A 401 -8.12 9.44 20.74
C ALA A 401 -8.43 8.48 19.58
N ARG A 402 -9.72 8.31 19.25
CA ARG A 402 -10.16 7.53 18.07
C ARG A 402 -9.71 8.20 16.77
N ALA A 403 -9.81 9.53 16.67
CA ALA A 403 -9.30 10.33 15.56
C ALA A 403 -7.79 10.17 15.36
N ARG A 404 -6.99 10.26 16.43
CA ARG A 404 -5.55 10.01 16.38
C ARG A 404 -5.24 8.59 15.92
N LEU A 405 -5.96 7.58 16.40
CA LEU A 405 -5.76 6.19 15.96
C LEU A 405 -6.04 6.02 14.46
N ALA A 406 -7.16 6.55 13.96
CA ALA A 406 -7.51 6.50 12.54
C ALA A 406 -6.47 7.24 11.67
N ALA A 407 -6.07 8.45 12.07
CA ALA A 407 -5.09 9.26 11.36
C ALA A 407 -3.71 8.58 11.29
N ARG A 408 -3.25 7.96 12.39
CA ARG A 408 -2.01 7.18 12.36
C ARG A 408 -2.06 6.03 11.38
N LEU A 409 -3.16 5.27 11.34
CA LEU A 409 -3.28 4.18 10.37
C LEU A 409 -3.32 4.70 8.94
N ALA A 410 -4.04 5.79 8.67
CA ALA A 410 -4.10 6.39 7.33
C ALA A 410 -2.74 6.93 6.87
N ALA A 411 -1.98 7.57 7.77
CA ALA A 411 -0.62 8.02 7.49
C ALA A 411 0.35 6.85 7.23
N GLN A 412 0.22 5.77 7.99
CA GLN A 412 1.01 4.54 7.80
C GLN A 412 0.64 3.81 6.50
N GLN A 413 -0.65 3.75 6.18
CA GLN A 413 -1.19 3.17 4.95
C GLN A 413 -1.42 4.28 3.92
N ARG A 414 -0.38 5.06 3.61
CA ARG A 414 -0.47 6.24 2.76
C ARG A 414 -1.27 5.96 1.48
N GLY A 415 -2.24 6.83 1.21
CA GLY A 415 -3.21 6.72 0.11
C GLY A 415 -4.56 6.07 0.50
N SER A 416 -4.65 5.48 1.69
CA SER A 416 -5.88 4.87 2.21
C SER A 416 -6.69 5.86 3.06
N ILE A 417 -8.00 5.86 2.89
CA ILE A 417 -8.92 6.46 3.85
C ILE A 417 -9.23 5.43 4.95
N VAL A 418 -9.13 5.81 6.21
CA VAL A 418 -9.52 4.98 7.35
C VAL A 418 -10.89 5.40 7.83
N VAL A 419 -11.79 4.43 7.93
CA VAL A 419 -13.14 4.60 8.50
C VAL A 419 -13.23 3.76 9.76
N MET A 420 -13.37 4.42 10.90
CA MET A 420 -13.56 3.77 12.18
C MET A 420 -15.01 3.94 12.65
N THR A 421 -15.77 2.86 12.56
CA THR A 421 -17.20 2.87 12.90
C THR A 421 -17.43 2.85 14.41
N GLY A 422 -18.50 3.48 14.89
CA GLY A 422 -18.93 3.47 16.29
C GLY A 422 -20.20 4.31 16.52
N PRO A 423 -20.48 4.76 17.76
CA PRO A 423 -21.55 5.74 18.01
C PRO A 423 -21.30 7.09 17.34
N THR A 424 -20.02 7.43 17.18
CA THR A 424 -19.52 8.50 16.31
C THR A 424 -18.60 7.83 15.30
N ASP A 425 -18.83 8.03 14.00
CA ASP A 425 -17.97 7.50 12.96
C ASP A 425 -16.80 8.46 12.71
N ILE A 426 -15.58 7.93 12.62
CA ILE A 426 -14.36 8.71 12.39
C ILE A 426 -13.80 8.38 11.01
N VAL A 427 -13.50 9.40 10.22
CA VAL A 427 -12.93 9.26 8.87
C VAL A 427 -11.62 10.06 8.79
N SER A 428 -10.54 9.43 8.33
CA SER A 428 -9.24 10.09 8.16
C SER A 428 -8.50 9.67 6.90
N ASP A 429 -7.81 10.60 6.25
CA ASP A 429 -6.84 10.32 5.18
C ASP A 429 -5.38 10.46 5.65
N GLY A 430 -5.17 10.67 6.95
CA GLY A 430 -3.87 10.88 7.58
C GLY A 430 -3.48 12.34 7.72
N GLU A 431 -4.11 13.25 6.96
CA GLU A 431 -3.90 14.70 7.05
C GLU A 431 -5.16 15.41 7.55
N ARG A 432 -6.32 15.04 7.00
CA ARG A 432 -7.65 15.51 7.38
C ARG A 432 -8.35 14.40 8.16
N THR A 433 -8.97 14.78 9.28
CA THR A 433 -9.78 13.85 10.08
C THR A 433 -11.10 14.50 10.47
N PHE A 434 -12.20 13.77 10.30
CA PHE A 434 -13.55 14.22 10.58
C PHE A 434 -14.31 13.19 11.41
N ALA A 435 -15.15 13.69 12.31
CA ALA A 435 -16.15 12.93 13.04
C ALA A 435 -17.53 13.19 12.44
N ILE A 436 -18.27 12.13 12.14
CA ILE A 436 -19.67 12.18 11.74
C ILE A 436 -20.47 11.93 13.02
N VAL A 437 -21.13 12.97 13.51
CA VAL A 437 -21.66 12.99 14.88
C VAL A 437 -23.18 12.97 14.88
N GLN A 438 -23.76 12.24 15.85
CA GLN A 438 -25.20 12.22 16.12
C GLN A 438 -26.04 11.65 14.95
N HIS A 439 -25.48 10.66 14.25
CA HIS A 439 -26.16 10.00 13.14
C HIS A 439 -26.26 8.48 13.35
N GLY A 440 -27.22 7.87 12.63
CA GLY A 440 -27.50 6.44 12.69
C GLY A 440 -28.46 6.07 13.82
N ASP A 441 -28.62 4.77 14.09
CA ASP A 441 -29.48 4.28 15.17
C ASP A 441 -28.90 3.00 15.80
N PRO A 442 -29.01 2.81 17.14
CA PRO A 442 -28.54 1.60 17.83
C PRO A 442 -29.09 0.27 17.26
N ILE A 443 -30.22 0.28 16.56
CA ILE A 443 -30.77 -0.90 15.88
C ILE A 443 -29.84 -1.45 14.80
N LEU A 444 -28.94 -0.64 14.22
CA LEU A 444 -27.92 -1.10 13.29
C LEU A 444 -27.06 -2.21 13.91
N GLY A 445 -26.73 -2.10 15.20
CA GLY A 445 -25.98 -3.12 15.94
C GLY A 445 -26.77 -4.38 16.25
N ARG A 446 -28.09 -4.40 15.98
CA ARG A 446 -28.99 -5.55 16.22
C ARG A 446 -29.34 -6.32 14.96
N VAL A 447 -28.82 -5.89 13.81
CA VAL A 447 -29.01 -6.54 12.50
C VAL A 447 -27.66 -6.98 11.98
N THR A 448 -27.53 -8.27 11.68
CA THR A 448 -26.28 -8.83 11.16
C THR A 448 -25.90 -8.21 9.82
N GLY A 449 -24.62 -7.93 9.62
CA GLY A 449 -24.09 -7.47 8.34
C GLY A 449 -24.26 -5.98 8.02
N THR A 450 -24.93 -5.19 8.86
CA THR A 450 -25.05 -3.73 8.68
C THR A 450 -23.67 -3.06 8.57
N GLY A 451 -22.77 -3.33 9.52
CA GLY A 451 -21.40 -2.82 9.48
C GLY A 451 -20.64 -3.22 8.22
N CYS A 452 -20.89 -4.41 7.68
CA CYS A 452 -20.26 -4.88 6.44
C CYS A 452 -20.84 -4.20 5.20
N CYS A 453 -22.16 -3.96 5.18
CA CYS A 453 -22.85 -3.30 4.06
C CYS A 453 -22.45 -1.83 3.89
N LEU A 454 -21.97 -1.17 4.95
CA LEU A 454 -21.36 0.16 4.80
C LEU A 454 -20.16 0.12 3.84
N GLY A 455 -19.36 -0.96 3.83
CA GLY A 455 -18.28 -1.14 2.86
C GLY A 455 -18.78 -1.21 1.41
N THR A 456 -19.95 -1.80 1.19
CA THR A 456 -20.63 -1.85 -0.11
C THR A 456 -21.10 -0.47 -0.57
N VAL A 457 -21.63 0.35 0.33
CA VAL A 457 -22.02 1.73 0.01
C VAL A 457 -20.80 2.59 -0.29
N ILE A 458 -19.76 2.50 0.54
CA ILE A 458 -18.50 3.23 0.31
C ILE A 458 -17.89 2.84 -1.04
N SER A 459 -17.87 1.56 -1.41
CA SER A 459 -17.29 1.13 -2.69
C SER A 459 -18.03 1.73 -3.88
N ALA A 460 -19.36 1.85 -3.82
CA ALA A 460 -20.14 2.54 -4.84
C ALA A 460 -19.78 4.04 -4.91
N MET A 461 -19.69 4.73 -3.78
CA MET A 461 -19.38 6.17 -3.74
C MET A 461 -17.98 6.50 -4.27
N LEU A 462 -17.00 5.61 -4.06
CA LEU A 462 -15.65 5.78 -4.62
C LEU A 462 -15.64 5.79 -6.17
N CYS A 463 -16.68 5.27 -6.81
CA CYS A 463 -16.82 5.25 -8.26
C CYS A 463 -17.52 6.49 -8.84
N SER A 464 -17.87 7.48 -8.01
CA SER A 464 -18.60 8.69 -8.41
C SER A 464 -17.83 9.62 -9.36
N GLY A 465 -16.52 9.47 -9.54
CA GLY A 465 -15.75 10.30 -10.47
C GLY A 465 -15.30 9.55 -11.72
N THR A 466 -15.15 10.30 -12.81
CA THR A 466 -14.44 9.84 -14.01
C THR A 466 -12.94 9.77 -13.69
N SER A 467 -12.35 8.58 -13.75
CA SER A 467 -10.90 8.30 -13.71
C SER A 467 -10.02 9.33 -12.96
N GLY A 468 -9.85 9.15 -11.65
CA GLY A 468 -8.75 9.77 -10.87
C GLY A 468 -9.03 11.12 -10.20
N SER A 469 -10.21 11.72 -10.37
CA SER A 469 -10.49 13.08 -9.87
C SER A 469 -11.41 13.17 -8.63
N THR A 470 -11.74 12.04 -7.98
CA THR A 470 -12.63 12.05 -6.80
C THR A 470 -11.83 12.23 -5.52
N ASP A 471 -12.27 13.15 -4.66
CA ASP A 471 -11.81 13.18 -3.28
C ASP A 471 -12.36 11.97 -2.53
N LYS A 472 -11.49 10.97 -2.31
CA LYS A 472 -11.86 9.69 -1.69
C LYS A 472 -12.49 9.89 -0.30
N LEU A 473 -12.04 10.91 0.45
CA LEU A 473 -12.60 11.21 1.78
C LEU A 473 -14.03 11.73 1.66
N VAL A 474 -14.30 12.62 0.72
CA VAL A 474 -15.65 13.16 0.47
C VAL A 474 -16.59 12.04 0.02
N ALA A 475 -16.14 11.14 -0.85
CA ALA A 475 -16.91 9.98 -1.29
C ALA A 475 -17.27 9.04 -0.12
N VAL A 476 -16.32 8.80 0.78
CA VAL A 476 -16.55 8.03 2.00
C VAL A 476 -17.58 8.70 2.91
N VAL A 477 -17.45 10.02 3.16
CA VAL A 477 -18.40 10.79 3.98
C VAL A 477 -19.80 10.76 3.37
N ALA A 478 -19.93 10.91 2.05
CA ALA A 478 -21.20 10.80 1.35
C ALA A 478 -21.88 9.44 1.58
N GLY A 479 -21.09 8.36 1.52
CA GLY A 479 -21.58 7.01 1.77
C GLY A 479 -22.06 6.81 3.21
N ILE A 480 -21.31 7.30 4.19
CA ILE A 480 -21.67 7.18 5.61
C ILE A 480 -22.94 8.00 5.90
N LEU A 481 -23.02 9.25 5.46
CA LEU A 481 -24.20 10.10 5.70
C LEU A 481 -25.47 9.52 5.07
N LEU A 482 -25.39 9.01 3.83
CA LEU A 482 -26.53 8.32 3.20
C LEU A 482 -26.96 7.10 4.01
N TYR A 483 -25.98 6.32 4.49
CA TYR A 483 -26.22 5.09 5.24
C TYR A 483 -26.84 5.37 6.62
N GLU A 484 -26.28 6.29 7.37
CA GLU A 484 -26.72 6.60 8.74
C GLU A 484 -28.06 7.34 8.77
N ILE A 485 -28.29 8.31 7.88
CA ILE A 485 -29.57 9.01 7.83
C ILE A 485 -30.69 8.08 7.33
N ALA A 486 -30.39 7.15 6.40
CA ALA A 486 -31.35 6.10 6.04
C ALA A 486 -31.69 5.20 7.23
N ALA A 487 -30.72 4.92 8.11
CA ALA A 487 -30.95 4.12 9.31
C ALA A 487 -31.87 4.85 10.31
N GLU A 488 -31.69 6.17 10.51
CA GLU A 488 -32.59 6.99 11.33
C GLU A 488 -34.04 6.94 10.81
N VAL A 489 -34.21 7.11 9.48
CA VAL A 489 -35.52 7.06 8.82
C VAL A 489 -36.15 5.68 9.00
N ALA A 490 -35.38 4.60 8.82
CA ALA A 490 -35.86 3.24 8.97
C ALA A 490 -36.20 2.87 10.42
N ALA A 491 -35.42 3.36 11.39
CA ALA A 491 -35.67 3.15 12.82
C ALA A 491 -37.04 3.72 13.22
N GLY A 492 -37.41 4.90 12.71
CA GLY A 492 -38.73 5.50 12.93
C GLY A 492 -39.91 4.76 12.28
N ARG A 493 -39.64 3.86 11.31
CA ARG A 493 -40.67 3.10 10.57
C ARG A 493 -40.79 1.65 11.04
N CYS A 494 -39.78 1.12 11.74
CA CYS A 494 -39.70 -0.29 12.09
C CYS A 494 -40.33 -0.61 13.46
N GLN A 495 -40.64 -1.89 13.68
CA GLN A 495 -41.11 -2.43 14.96
C GLN A 495 -40.03 -3.26 15.67
N GLY A 496 -38.83 -3.34 15.10
CA GLY A 496 -37.74 -4.20 15.55
C GLY A 496 -36.83 -4.65 14.42
N PRO A 497 -35.75 -5.40 14.72
CA PRO A 497 -34.67 -5.69 13.79
C PRO A 497 -35.12 -6.44 12.52
N GLY A 498 -36.13 -7.30 12.61
CA GLY A 498 -36.68 -7.99 11.44
C GLY A 498 -37.35 -7.04 10.43
N SER A 499 -38.18 -6.12 10.92
CA SER A 499 -38.83 -5.09 10.09
C SER A 499 -37.92 -3.93 9.70
N PHE A 500 -36.78 -3.77 10.38
CA PHE A 500 -35.81 -2.73 10.08
C PHE A 500 -35.14 -2.96 8.73
N VAL A 501 -34.75 -4.20 8.40
CA VAL A 501 -34.04 -4.52 7.15
C VAL A 501 -34.76 -4.01 5.90
N PRO A 502 -36.05 -4.34 5.66
CA PRO A 502 -36.76 -3.81 4.49
C PRO A 502 -36.92 -2.28 4.57
N ALA A 503 -37.28 -1.73 5.72
CA ALA A 503 -37.44 -0.28 5.89
C ALA A 503 -36.13 0.50 5.62
N PHE A 504 -34.99 -0.12 5.94
CA PHE A 504 -33.66 0.42 5.72
C PHE A 504 -33.26 0.42 4.24
N ILE A 505 -33.53 -0.68 3.53
CA ILE A 505 -33.32 -0.77 2.09
C ILE A 505 -34.18 0.27 1.36
N ASP A 506 -35.45 0.41 1.75
CA ASP A 506 -36.36 1.41 1.17
C ASP A 506 -35.88 2.84 1.44
N ALA A 507 -35.45 3.14 2.68
CA ALA A 507 -34.93 4.45 3.04
C ALA A 507 -33.66 4.81 2.24
N LEU A 508 -32.76 3.86 2.00
CA LEU A 508 -31.58 4.08 1.16
C LEU A 508 -31.97 4.47 -0.28
N ASP A 509 -32.91 3.74 -0.89
CA ASP A 509 -33.37 4.03 -2.25
C ASP A 509 -34.10 5.38 -2.33
N GLU A 510 -34.97 5.68 -1.36
CA GLU A 510 -35.68 6.95 -1.26
C GLU A 510 -34.72 8.14 -1.19
N LEU A 511 -33.75 8.10 -0.25
CA LEU A 511 -32.81 9.19 -0.04
C LEU A 511 -31.86 9.36 -1.23
N ARG A 512 -31.38 8.26 -1.83
CA ARG A 512 -30.59 8.30 -3.07
C ARG A 512 -31.37 8.98 -4.20
N ARG A 513 -32.62 8.59 -4.44
CA ARG A 513 -33.46 9.20 -5.50
C ARG A 513 -33.73 10.67 -5.22
N ALA A 514 -34.00 11.03 -3.97
CA ALA A 514 -34.18 12.41 -3.55
C ALA A 514 -32.94 13.23 -3.88
N ALA A 515 -31.75 12.78 -3.46
CA ALA A 515 -30.48 13.47 -3.74
C ALA A 515 -30.20 13.59 -5.26
N ALA A 516 -30.42 12.52 -6.04
CA ALA A 516 -30.27 12.54 -7.49
C ALA A 516 -31.24 13.52 -8.18
N GLY A 517 -32.46 13.65 -7.64
CA GLY A 517 -33.47 14.61 -8.06
C GLY A 517 -33.24 16.05 -7.56
N GLY A 518 -32.18 16.29 -6.78
CA GLY A 518 -31.84 17.60 -6.21
C GLY A 518 -32.53 17.93 -4.88
N ASP A 519 -33.30 17.01 -4.30
CA ASP A 519 -33.84 17.15 -2.94
C ASP A 519 -32.82 16.68 -1.91
N VAL A 520 -32.22 17.67 -1.23
CA VAL A 520 -31.19 17.48 -0.20
C VAL A 520 -31.69 17.84 1.20
N LYS A 521 -33.01 17.99 1.40
CA LYS A 521 -33.59 18.37 2.71
C LYS A 521 -33.23 17.38 3.83
N TRP A 522 -33.08 16.10 3.48
CA TRP A 522 -32.68 15.04 4.39
C TRP A 522 -31.28 15.24 4.98
N MET A 523 -30.45 16.08 4.36
CA MET A 523 -29.13 16.45 4.87
C MET A 523 -29.14 17.69 5.78
N SER A 524 -30.29 18.33 6.02
CA SER A 524 -30.33 19.61 6.77
C SER A 524 -29.81 19.50 8.20
N HIS A 525 -29.87 18.30 8.81
CA HIS A 525 -29.30 17.99 10.11
C HIS A 525 -27.96 17.24 10.04
N ALA A 526 -27.39 17.05 8.85
CA ALA A 526 -26.10 16.38 8.67
C ALA A 526 -24.98 17.15 9.38
N LYS A 527 -24.22 16.48 10.23
CA LYS A 527 -23.22 17.11 11.08
C LYS A 527 -21.88 16.37 11.01
N ILE A 528 -20.90 17.07 10.43
CA ILE A 528 -19.50 16.62 10.41
C ILE A 528 -18.60 17.64 11.10
N VAL A 529 -17.74 17.16 11.98
CA VAL A 529 -16.84 17.98 12.81
C VAL A 529 -15.41 17.66 12.43
N LYS A 530 -14.64 18.68 12.06
CA LYS A 530 -13.20 18.53 11.83
C LYS A 530 -12.50 18.27 13.16
N MET A 531 -11.69 17.22 13.21
CA MET A 531 -11.01 16.76 14.41
C MET A 531 -9.54 17.19 14.40
N SER A 532 -8.99 17.50 15.57
CA SER A 532 -7.55 17.58 15.76
C SER A 532 -6.99 16.17 15.89
N ALA A 533 -6.13 15.76 14.97
CA ALA A 533 -5.54 14.41 14.95
C ALA A 533 -4.01 14.42 15.07
N ALA A 534 -3.43 15.55 15.48
CA ALA A 534 -1.99 15.73 15.68
C ALA A 534 -1.42 14.84 16.81
#